data_AF-A0A918JY87-F1
#
_entry.id   AF-A0A918JY87-F1
#
_cell.length_a   1.000
_cell.length_b   1.000
_cell.length_c   1.000
_cell.angle_alpha   90.00
_cell.angle_beta   90.00
_cell.angle_gamma   90.00
#
_symmetry.space_group_name_H-M   'P 1'
#
loop_
_entity.id
_entity.type
_entity.pdbx_description
1 polymer ?
#
loop_
_entity_poly.entity_id
_entity_poly.type
_entity_poly.pdbx_seq_one_letter_code
_entity_poly.pdbx_strand_id
1 'polypeptide(L)'
;MFISCTQSTKEKKEIVVKAKDTIEYAADSIKKDKNLSFDNSISQIKIKSIPLIDSTNFDSFIEEEDYKKVNEKALKLEKLYPNFNKEGYKYRAIASYKIQISKDFYTIVVTILKGEHEMESTLINYDLDGGIIDSKVISYDEIAEGQSKIESKIENNKLTINNIFWTDEKQETIQVFEILDNGKIIPVIIGHFDKENLIDNVIKQLNLNKQKVKINLIVSKIQPNNSNETIVVIPEIYGEYDEQMFELNSYIVLVNNTTGKITHKYFESSKTNDWISDAIRLAEIKIDTAPYIVSENKRAFGIRVYCYNNSQPNPYSNKTISLFVKSGNTLKKVLHNYDVMNHIGEWDTNCTGEFTDFKRTLIMSKEKTNGYFDIIVKNKITKTKNIEDENGECDSKEIITNRTVVLKFNGETYPKNE
;
A
#
# COMPACT_ATOMS: atom_id res chain seq x y z
N MET A 1 -94.19 22.26 -20.20
CA MET A 1 -94.19 20.81 -19.96
C MET A 1 -92.83 20.28 -20.43
N PHE A 2 -92.02 19.84 -19.47
CA PHE A 2 -90.87 18.92 -19.49
C PHE A 2 -89.93 18.77 -20.72
N ILE A 3 -88.66 19.13 -20.48
CA ILE A 3 -87.40 18.33 -20.60
C ILE A 3 -87.19 17.46 -21.85
N SER A 4 -86.08 17.67 -22.58
CA SER A 4 -84.95 16.72 -22.59
C SER A 4 -83.71 17.22 -23.33
N CYS A 5 -82.56 16.89 -22.75
CA CYS A 5 -81.21 17.26 -23.14
C CYS A 5 -80.53 16.01 -23.75
N THR A 6 -79.75 16.14 -24.82
CA THR A 6 -78.68 15.19 -25.16
C THR A 6 -77.52 15.89 -25.87
N GLN A 7 -76.31 15.61 -25.37
CA GLN A 7 -75.03 16.15 -25.81
C GLN A 7 -74.59 15.59 -27.16
N SER A 8 -73.87 16.40 -27.93
CA SER A 8 -72.84 15.89 -28.85
C SER A 8 -71.60 16.81 -28.82
N THR A 9 -70.46 16.18 -28.61
CA THR A 9 -69.10 16.73 -28.58
C THR A 9 -68.50 16.76 -29.98
N LYS A 10 -67.76 17.84 -30.32
CA LYS A 10 -66.62 17.78 -31.26
C LYS A 10 -65.67 18.99 -31.15
N GLU A 11 -64.49 18.67 -30.63
CA GLU A 11 -63.13 19.13 -31.00
C GLU A 11 -62.78 20.64 -31.06
N LYS A 12 -62.07 21.11 -30.02
CA LYS A 12 -61.05 22.16 -30.14
C LYS A 12 -59.70 21.49 -30.38
N LYS A 13 -59.05 21.76 -31.53
CA LYS A 13 -57.63 21.48 -31.74
C LYS A 13 -56.81 22.41 -30.84
N GLU A 14 -56.15 21.86 -29.83
CA GLU A 14 -55.08 22.53 -29.10
C GLU A 14 -53.82 22.60 -29.96
N ILE A 15 -53.26 23.80 -30.02
CA ILE A 15 -51.96 24.09 -30.62
C ILE A 15 -50.89 23.55 -29.66
N VAL A 16 -50.43 22.32 -29.90
CA VAL A 16 -49.26 21.73 -29.22
C VAL A 16 -48.03 21.95 -30.10
N VAL A 17 -47.57 23.20 -30.20
CA VAL A 17 -46.23 23.54 -30.72
C VAL A 17 -45.75 24.74 -29.90
N LYS A 18 -44.48 24.69 -29.42
CA LYS A 18 -43.74 25.74 -28.67
C LYS A 18 -43.72 25.71 -27.13
N ALA A 19 -43.89 24.56 -26.48
CA ALA A 19 -43.47 24.44 -25.07
C ALA A 19 -42.08 23.79 -24.93
N LYS A 20 -41.82 22.70 -25.67
CA LYS A 20 -40.56 21.94 -25.60
C LYS A 20 -39.37 22.70 -26.20
N ASP A 21 -39.52 23.22 -27.42
CA ASP A 21 -38.45 23.95 -28.12
C ASP A 21 -38.05 25.25 -27.37
N THR A 22 -39.00 25.87 -26.69
CA THR A 22 -38.78 27.10 -25.90
C THR A 22 -38.01 26.80 -24.60
N ILE A 23 -38.25 25.63 -23.98
CA ILE A 23 -37.50 25.17 -22.80
C ILE A 23 -36.07 24.77 -23.18
N GLU A 24 -35.89 24.10 -24.32
CA GLU A 24 -34.57 23.66 -24.80
C GLU A 24 -33.71 24.86 -25.21
N TYR A 25 -34.28 25.83 -25.93
CA TYR A 25 -33.60 27.09 -26.26
C TYR A 25 -33.26 27.93 -25.02
N ALA A 26 -34.15 27.99 -24.03
CA ALA A 26 -33.88 28.69 -22.77
C ALA A 26 -32.80 27.98 -21.93
N ALA A 27 -32.76 26.65 -21.94
CA ALA A 27 -31.71 25.88 -21.27
C ALA A 27 -30.34 26.10 -21.95
N ASP A 28 -30.31 26.16 -23.28
CA ASP A 28 -29.10 26.44 -24.05
C ASP A 28 -28.61 27.88 -23.89
N SER A 29 -29.50 28.87 -23.84
CA SER A 29 -29.13 30.26 -23.57
C SER A 29 -28.57 30.42 -22.15
N ILE A 30 -29.19 29.78 -21.14
CA ILE A 30 -28.71 29.80 -19.75
C ILE A 30 -27.35 29.09 -19.63
N LYS A 31 -27.14 27.97 -20.33
CA LYS A 31 -25.82 27.30 -20.38
C LYS A 31 -24.77 28.21 -21.02
N LYS A 32 -25.10 28.86 -22.13
CA LYS A 32 -24.19 29.77 -22.84
C LYS A 32 -23.80 30.99 -21.99
N ASP A 33 -24.75 31.61 -21.30
CA ASP A 33 -24.50 32.74 -20.40
C ASP A 33 -23.66 32.34 -19.17
N LYS A 34 -23.91 31.15 -18.61
CA LYS A 34 -23.07 30.59 -17.54
C LYS A 34 -21.65 30.30 -18.01
N ASN A 35 -21.49 29.79 -19.24
CA ASN A 35 -20.19 29.48 -19.81
C ASN A 35 -19.37 30.76 -20.07
N LEU A 36 -20.01 31.78 -20.67
CA LEU A 36 -19.42 33.12 -20.84
C LEU A 36 -18.94 33.73 -19.51
N SER A 37 -19.69 33.53 -18.42
CA SER A 37 -19.30 34.00 -17.08
C SER A 37 -18.07 33.25 -16.52
N PHE A 38 -17.98 31.95 -16.77
CA PHE A 38 -16.83 31.13 -16.37
C PHE A 38 -15.56 31.51 -17.15
N ASP A 39 -15.62 31.52 -18.48
CA ASP A 39 -14.51 31.87 -19.37
C ASP A 39 -13.91 33.25 -19.04
N ASN A 40 -14.78 34.25 -18.88
CA ASN A 40 -14.36 35.59 -18.51
C ASN A 40 -13.63 35.59 -17.15
N SER A 41 -14.11 34.82 -16.18
CA SER A 41 -13.51 34.73 -14.85
C SER A 41 -12.14 34.08 -14.88
N ILE A 42 -11.98 32.97 -15.63
CA ILE A 42 -10.71 32.22 -15.67
C ILE A 42 -9.66 32.84 -16.60
N SER A 43 -10.08 33.71 -17.52
CA SER A 43 -9.18 34.46 -18.42
C SER A 43 -8.26 35.43 -17.66
N GLN A 44 -8.73 35.93 -16.51
CA GLN A 44 -8.01 36.90 -15.67
C GLN A 44 -7.07 36.22 -14.66
N ILE A 45 -7.17 34.90 -14.48
CA ILE A 45 -6.37 34.15 -13.51
C ILE A 45 -4.95 33.98 -14.05
N LYS A 46 -3.95 34.38 -13.24
CA LYS A 46 -2.53 34.25 -13.58
C LYS A 46 -2.14 32.78 -13.78
N ILE A 47 -1.42 32.50 -14.87
CA ILE A 47 -0.88 31.17 -15.16
C ILE A 47 0.47 31.00 -14.45
N LYS A 48 0.68 29.84 -13.81
CA LYS A 48 1.98 29.38 -13.32
C LYS A 48 2.47 28.20 -14.15
N SER A 49 3.78 28.12 -14.38
CA SER A 49 4.44 26.99 -15.04
C SER A 49 4.68 25.85 -14.06
N ILE A 50 4.66 24.61 -14.55
CA ILE A 50 5.06 23.40 -13.82
C ILE A 50 6.44 22.91 -14.28
N PRO A 51 7.22 22.19 -13.44
CA PRO A 51 6.86 21.73 -12.10
C PRO A 51 6.74 22.87 -11.09
N LEU A 52 5.76 22.77 -10.19
CA LEU A 52 5.44 23.77 -9.17
C LEU A 52 5.36 23.11 -7.80
N ILE A 53 5.87 23.76 -6.76
CA ILE A 53 5.60 23.38 -5.37
C ILE A 53 4.52 24.31 -4.84
N ASP A 54 3.47 23.74 -4.25
CA ASP A 54 2.48 24.48 -3.49
C ASP A 54 2.63 24.13 -2.01
N SER A 55 3.12 25.09 -1.25
CA SER A 55 3.27 25.03 0.21
C SER A 55 2.51 26.18 0.87
N THR A 56 1.42 26.63 0.24
CA THR A 56 0.63 27.79 0.69
C THR A 56 0.17 27.58 2.13
N ASN A 57 0.45 28.57 2.97
CA ASN A 57 0.27 28.57 4.43
C ASN A 57 -0.08 30.00 4.90
N PHE A 58 -0.31 30.19 6.20
CA PHE A 58 -0.64 31.52 6.74
C PHE A 58 0.48 32.56 6.52
N ASP A 59 1.75 32.15 6.55
CA ASP A 59 2.89 33.04 6.25
C ASP A 59 2.95 33.48 4.77
N SER A 60 2.11 32.89 3.90
CA SER A 60 2.02 33.27 2.49
C SER A 60 1.15 34.51 2.24
N PHE A 61 0.40 34.97 3.25
CA PHE A 61 -0.52 36.10 3.19
C PHE A 61 -0.40 36.95 4.47
N ILE A 62 0.62 37.79 4.52
CA ILE A 62 0.93 38.58 5.72
C ILE A 62 0.09 39.86 5.73
N GLU A 63 -0.18 40.44 4.56
CA GLU A 63 -0.90 41.70 4.41
C GLU A 63 -2.30 41.48 3.79
N GLU A 64 -3.28 42.31 4.14
CA GLU A 64 -4.64 42.19 3.56
C GLU A 64 -4.67 42.32 2.03
N GLU A 65 -3.70 43.05 1.46
CA GLU A 65 -3.53 43.24 0.02
C GLU A 65 -3.06 41.97 -0.72
N ASP A 66 -2.53 40.98 0.02
CA ASP A 66 -2.14 39.68 -0.55
C ASP A 66 -3.37 38.89 -1.02
N TYR A 67 -4.54 39.19 -0.46
CA TYR A 67 -5.81 38.60 -0.88
C TYR A 67 -6.28 39.15 -2.23
N LYS A 68 -6.43 38.23 -3.18
CA LYS A 68 -6.93 38.50 -4.52
C LYS A 68 -8.38 38.06 -4.61
N LYS A 69 -9.19 38.92 -5.24
CA LYS A 69 -10.59 38.61 -5.53
C LYS A 69 -10.70 37.35 -6.39
N VAL A 70 -11.42 36.35 -5.89
CA VAL A 70 -11.77 35.13 -6.62
C VAL A 70 -13.27 35.14 -6.93
N ASN A 71 -13.66 34.76 -8.15
CA ASN A 71 -15.08 34.65 -8.52
C ASN A 71 -15.64 33.28 -8.10
N GLU A 72 -16.00 33.17 -6.82
CA GLU A 72 -16.47 31.94 -6.16
C GLU A 72 -17.68 31.31 -6.87
N LYS A 73 -18.62 32.16 -7.33
CA LYS A 73 -19.84 31.73 -8.05
C LYS A 73 -19.51 31.14 -9.41
N ALA A 74 -18.63 31.79 -10.18
CA ALA A 74 -18.19 31.27 -11.47
C ALA A 74 -17.44 29.94 -11.31
N LEU A 75 -16.59 29.84 -10.29
CA LEU A 75 -15.83 28.62 -9.97
C LEU A 75 -16.65 27.54 -9.24
N LYS A 76 -17.93 27.81 -8.93
CA LYS A 76 -18.87 26.88 -8.28
C LYS A 76 -18.34 26.32 -6.96
N LEU A 77 -17.61 27.14 -6.18
CA LEU A 77 -16.91 26.69 -4.96
C LEU A 77 -17.87 26.16 -3.88
N GLU A 78 -19.10 26.65 -3.85
CA GLU A 78 -20.18 26.15 -2.99
C GLU A 78 -20.47 24.64 -3.15
N LYS A 79 -20.11 24.04 -4.29
CA LYS A 79 -20.23 22.59 -4.50
C LYS A 79 -19.15 21.79 -3.77
N LEU A 80 -17.96 22.37 -3.60
CA LEU A 80 -16.84 21.75 -2.90
C LEU A 80 -16.86 22.09 -1.40
N TYR A 81 -17.40 23.26 -1.07
CA TYR A 81 -17.48 23.79 0.28
C TYR A 81 -18.95 24.07 0.66
N PRO A 82 -19.69 23.09 1.19
CA PRO A 82 -21.11 23.28 1.54
C PRO A 82 -21.36 24.39 2.56
N ASN A 83 -20.36 24.67 3.41
CA ASN A 83 -20.43 25.72 4.43
C ASN A 83 -19.99 27.11 3.92
N PHE A 84 -19.68 27.27 2.63
CA PHE A 84 -19.07 28.49 2.10
C PHE A 84 -19.89 29.75 2.43
N ASN A 85 -21.21 29.67 2.24
CA ASN A 85 -22.15 30.77 2.50
C ASN A 85 -22.90 30.61 3.84
N LYS A 86 -22.51 29.64 4.68
CA LYS A 86 -23.22 29.36 5.94
C LYS A 86 -22.79 30.33 7.02
N GLU A 87 -23.77 30.94 7.70
CA GLU A 87 -23.52 31.86 8.79
C GLU A 87 -22.66 31.20 9.88
N GLY A 88 -21.64 31.94 10.36
CA GLY A 88 -20.69 31.48 11.37
C GLY A 88 -19.42 30.79 10.86
N TYR A 89 -19.36 30.30 9.62
CA TYR A 89 -18.18 29.58 9.10
C TYR A 89 -17.13 30.48 8.43
N LYS A 90 -17.55 31.62 7.85
CA LYS A 90 -16.67 32.67 7.28
C LYS A 90 -15.63 32.17 6.26
N TYR A 91 -16.01 31.31 5.32
CA TYR A 91 -15.06 30.87 4.29
C TYR A 91 -14.83 32.00 3.27
N ARG A 92 -13.58 32.14 2.81
CA ARG A 92 -13.19 33.16 1.82
C ARG A 92 -12.24 32.56 0.79
N ALA A 93 -12.51 32.77 -0.49
CA ALA A 93 -11.55 32.45 -1.54
C ALA A 93 -10.62 33.65 -1.76
N ILE A 94 -9.36 33.49 -1.37
CA ILE A 94 -8.41 34.60 -1.20
C ILE A 94 -7.30 34.63 -2.26
N ALA A 95 -7.11 33.56 -3.02
CA ALA A 95 -6.17 33.54 -4.13
C ALA A 95 -6.56 32.47 -5.15
N SER A 96 -6.12 32.66 -6.38
CA SER A 96 -6.18 31.60 -7.39
C SER A 96 -5.06 31.72 -8.40
N TYR A 97 -4.68 30.60 -8.99
CA TYR A 97 -3.80 30.54 -10.14
C TYR A 97 -4.16 29.37 -11.05
N LYS A 98 -3.81 29.48 -12.33
CA LYS A 98 -4.09 28.46 -13.35
C LYS A 98 -2.83 27.67 -13.68
N ILE A 99 -2.99 26.38 -13.93
CA ILE A 99 -1.93 25.50 -14.43
C ILE A 99 -2.38 24.90 -15.76
N GLN A 100 -1.48 24.82 -16.73
CA GLN A 100 -1.76 24.18 -18.01
C GLN A 100 -1.34 22.70 -17.96
N ILE A 101 -2.28 21.82 -17.62
CA ILE A 101 -2.07 20.35 -17.58
C ILE A 101 -2.51 19.71 -18.90
N SER A 102 -3.73 19.99 -19.35
CA SER A 102 -4.31 19.49 -20.60
C SER A 102 -4.94 20.63 -21.39
N LYS A 103 -5.27 20.38 -22.65
CA LYS A 103 -6.11 21.26 -23.47
C LYS A 103 -7.60 20.89 -23.38
N ASP A 104 -7.90 19.72 -22.84
CA ASP A 104 -9.26 19.15 -22.82
C ASP A 104 -10.05 19.53 -21.55
N PHE A 105 -9.37 20.13 -20.57
CA PHE A 105 -9.97 20.66 -19.33
C PHE A 105 -9.11 21.81 -18.77
N TYR A 106 -9.69 22.61 -17.88
CA TYR A 106 -8.98 23.66 -17.15
C TYR A 106 -8.56 23.18 -15.76
N THR A 107 -7.33 23.50 -15.33
CA THR A 107 -6.88 23.27 -13.95
C THR A 107 -6.64 24.58 -13.23
N ILE A 108 -7.37 24.81 -12.15
CA ILE A 108 -7.27 26.02 -11.34
C ILE A 108 -7.04 25.61 -9.89
N VAL A 109 -6.05 26.23 -9.27
CA VAL A 109 -5.83 26.13 -7.83
C VAL A 109 -6.45 27.34 -7.16
N VAL A 110 -7.25 27.10 -6.13
CA VAL A 110 -7.90 28.14 -5.34
C VAL A 110 -7.50 27.98 -3.88
N THR A 111 -7.03 29.07 -3.27
CA THR A 111 -6.73 29.13 -1.83
C THR A 111 -7.96 29.62 -1.09
N ILE A 112 -8.42 28.83 -0.13
CA ILE A 112 -9.58 29.07 0.72
C ILE A 112 -9.10 29.26 2.15
N LEU A 113 -9.49 30.38 2.75
CA LEU A 113 -9.40 30.58 4.18
C LEU A 113 -10.70 30.07 4.81
N LYS A 114 -10.60 29.14 5.76
CA LYS A 114 -11.71 28.47 6.45
C LYS A 114 -11.80 28.98 7.88
N GLY A 115 -12.59 30.03 8.08
CA GLY A 115 -12.66 30.72 9.37
C GLY A 115 -11.38 31.52 9.62
N GLU A 116 -10.84 31.46 10.83
CA GLU A 116 -9.66 32.25 11.25
C GLU A 116 -8.40 31.38 11.43
N HIS A 117 -8.52 30.05 11.44
CA HIS A 117 -7.44 29.15 11.87
C HIS A 117 -7.06 28.05 10.89
N GLU A 118 -7.78 27.91 9.78
CA GLU A 118 -7.47 26.92 8.74
C GLU A 118 -7.35 27.61 7.38
N MET A 119 -6.35 27.21 6.60
CA MET A 119 -6.16 27.62 5.22
C MET A 119 -5.85 26.41 4.35
N GLU A 120 -6.39 26.35 3.15
CA GLU A 120 -6.08 25.29 2.20
C GLU A 120 -6.04 25.78 0.76
N SER A 121 -5.17 25.19 -0.06
CA SER A 121 -5.24 25.32 -1.52
C SER A 121 -5.77 24.05 -2.14
N THR A 122 -6.77 24.18 -2.99
CA THR A 122 -7.43 23.06 -3.67
C THR A 122 -7.22 23.18 -5.18
N LEU A 123 -6.64 22.13 -5.77
CA LEU A 123 -6.57 21.95 -7.22
C LEU A 123 -7.91 21.42 -7.71
N ILE A 124 -8.50 22.11 -8.68
CA ILE A 124 -9.81 21.77 -9.25
C ILE A 124 -9.68 21.66 -10.76
N ASN A 125 -10.11 20.53 -11.31
CA ASN A 125 -10.23 20.31 -12.74
C ASN A 125 -11.65 20.60 -13.19
N TYR A 126 -11.79 21.44 -14.21
CA TYR A 126 -13.06 21.84 -14.80
C TYR A 126 -13.15 21.39 -16.25
N ASP A 127 -14.31 20.89 -16.67
CA ASP A 127 -14.59 20.74 -18.09
C ASP A 127 -14.60 22.11 -18.79
N LEU A 128 -14.62 22.11 -20.12
CA LEU A 128 -14.59 23.33 -20.92
C LEU A 128 -15.85 24.21 -20.76
N ASP A 129 -16.92 23.68 -20.14
CA ASP A 129 -18.15 24.40 -19.81
C ASP A 129 -18.19 24.88 -18.34
N GLY A 130 -17.07 24.73 -17.62
CA GLY A 130 -16.89 25.11 -16.22
C GLY A 130 -17.57 24.17 -15.21
N GLY A 131 -17.98 22.97 -15.62
CA GLY A 131 -18.38 21.89 -14.71
C GLY A 131 -17.18 21.31 -13.97
N ILE A 132 -17.31 21.03 -12.66
CA ILE A 132 -16.23 20.41 -11.88
C ILE A 132 -16.13 18.94 -12.27
N ILE A 133 -14.96 18.52 -12.73
CA ILE A 133 -14.63 17.12 -13.03
C ILE A 133 -14.17 16.42 -11.75
N ASP A 134 -13.17 16.99 -11.07
CA ASP A 134 -12.56 16.43 -9.87
C ASP A 134 -11.76 17.51 -9.12
N SER A 135 -11.41 17.24 -7.87
CA SER A 135 -10.63 18.17 -7.03
C SER A 135 -9.80 17.49 -5.96
N LYS A 136 -8.71 18.12 -5.54
CA LYS A 136 -7.85 17.63 -4.46
C LYS A 136 -7.25 18.78 -3.66
N VAL A 137 -7.28 18.68 -2.33
CA VAL A 137 -6.51 19.57 -1.44
C VAL A 137 -5.03 19.28 -1.63
N ILE A 138 -4.26 20.31 -1.96
CA ILE A 138 -2.84 20.22 -2.32
C ILE A 138 -1.92 21.01 -1.39
N SER A 139 -2.48 21.93 -0.59
CA SER A 139 -1.82 22.52 0.55
C SER A 139 -2.82 22.75 1.67
N TYR A 140 -2.34 22.73 2.91
CA TYR A 140 -3.16 22.95 4.10
C TYR A 140 -2.27 23.47 5.22
N ASP A 141 -2.81 24.37 6.03
CA ASP A 141 -2.16 24.90 7.22
C ASP A 141 -3.22 25.18 8.29
N GLU A 142 -2.90 24.82 9.54
CA GLU A 142 -3.79 24.93 10.69
C GLU A 142 -3.02 25.55 11.85
N ILE A 143 -3.53 26.65 12.39
CA ILE A 143 -2.80 27.50 13.35
C ILE A 143 -3.45 27.56 14.73
N ALA A 144 -4.55 26.83 14.98
CA ALA A 144 -5.15 26.80 16.31
C ALA A 144 -4.30 25.94 17.26
N GLU A 145 -3.98 24.72 16.84
CA GLU A 145 -3.11 23.76 17.53
C GLU A 145 -1.77 23.57 16.80
N GLY A 146 -1.68 23.92 15.52
CA GLY A 146 -0.43 23.80 14.76
C GLY A 146 -0.08 22.36 14.37
N GLN A 147 -1.06 21.45 14.35
CA GLN A 147 -0.78 20.01 14.31
C GLN A 147 -0.75 19.44 12.89
N SER A 148 -1.28 20.15 11.89
CA SER A 148 -1.46 19.59 10.54
C SER A 148 -1.00 20.52 9.44
N LYS A 149 -0.22 19.99 8.49
CA LYS A 149 0.21 20.72 7.29
C LYS A 149 0.19 19.80 6.06
N ILE A 150 -0.16 20.37 4.90
CA ILE A 150 -0.03 19.70 3.61
C ILE A 150 0.80 20.58 2.67
N GLU A 151 1.75 19.95 1.98
CA GLU A 151 2.53 20.57 0.89
C GLU A 151 2.51 19.64 -0.32
N SER A 152 2.64 20.18 -1.53
CA SER A 152 2.61 19.37 -2.74
C SER A 152 3.60 19.80 -3.81
N LYS A 153 3.93 18.85 -4.68
CA LYS A 153 4.62 19.07 -5.95
C LYS A 153 3.71 18.66 -7.10
N ILE A 154 3.47 19.61 -8.00
CA ILE A 154 2.65 19.46 -9.20
C ILE A 154 3.60 19.35 -10.41
N GLU A 155 3.48 18.26 -11.15
CA GLU A 155 4.16 17.98 -12.42
C GLU A 155 3.09 17.76 -13.51
N ASN A 156 3.47 17.45 -14.76
CA ASN A 156 2.53 17.38 -15.90
C ASN A 156 1.21 16.64 -15.59
N ASN A 157 1.26 15.34 -15.39
CA ASN A 157 0.10 14.50 -15.05
C ASN A 157 0.19 13.91 -13.64
N LYS A 158 1.09 14.43 -12.80
CA LYS A 158 1.43 13.83 -11.51
C LYS A 158 1.39 14.87 -10.41
N LEU A 159 0.74 14.51 -9.31
CA LEU A 159 0.62 15.31 -8.10
C LEU A 159 1.19 14.51 -6.94
N THR A 160 2.22 15.02 -6.27
CA THR A 160 2.80 14.43 -5.06
C THR A 160 2.42 15.28 -3.87
N ILE A 161 1.81 14.70 -2.84
CA ILE A 161 1.30 15.38 -1.65
C ILE A 161 2.03 14.83 -0.44
N ASN A 162 2.66 15.70 0.36
CA ASN A 162 3.21 15.39 1.66
C ASN A 162 2.24 15.87 2.75
N ASN A 163 1.74 14.95 3.57
CA ASN A 163 0.92 15.26 4.74
C ASN A 163 1.80 15.18 5.97
N ILE A 164 1.83 16.24 6.76
CA ILE A 164 2.66 16.36 7.96
C ILE A 164 1.72 16.51 9.16
N PHE A 165 1.91 15.66 10.15
CA PHE A 165 1.13 15.68 11.39
C PHE A 165 2.07 15.69 12.59
N TRP A 166 1.87 16.62 13.51
CA TRP A 166 2.66 16.77 14.73
C TRP A 166 1.83 16.36 15.95
N THR A 167 2.25 15.27 16.61
CA THR A 167 1.78 14.87 17.95
C THR A 167 2.98 14.81 18.90
N ASP A 168 3.25 13.66 19.53
CA ASP A 168 4.46 13.44 20.33
C ASP A 168 5.72 13.38 19.43
N GLU A 169 5.58 12.89 18.20
CA GLU A 169 6.62 12.85 17.16
C GLU A 169 6.05 13.34 15.81
N LYS A 170 6.92 13.83 14.92
CA LYS A 170 6.55 14.27 13.57
C LYS A 170 6.27 13.05 12.69
N GLN A 171 5.07 12.99 12.13
CA GLN A 171 4.65 11.95 11.17
C GLN A 171 4.51 12.57 9.77
N GLU A 172 5.05 11.88 8.75
CA GLU A 172 4.98 12.32 7.36
C GLU A 172 4.45 11.20 6.46
N THR A 173 3.44 11.52 5.65
CA THR A 173 2.82 10.57 4.72
C THR A 173 2.77 11.15 3.32
N ILE A 174 3.47 10.50 2.39
CA ILE A 174 3.50 10.88 0.97
C ILE A 174 2.43 10.12 0.19
N GLN A 175 1.54 10.85 -0.47
CA GLN A 175 0.56 10.32 -1.42
C GLN A 175 0.89 10.83 -2.82
N VAL A 176 0.67 10.00 -3.84
CA VAL A 176 0.81 10.44 -5.23
C VAL A 176 -0.47 10.19 -5.98
N PHE A 177 -0.81 11.11 -6.86
CA PHE A 177 -1.98 11.08 -7.72
C PHE A 177 -1.56 11.28 -9.17
N GLU A 178 -2.31 10.65 -10.06
CA GLU A 178 -2.23 10.83 -11.50
C GLU A 178 -3.48 11.58 -11.94
N ILE A 179 -3.27 12.60 -12.77
CA ILE A 179 -4.33 13.38 -13.40
C ILE A 179 -4.50 12.79 -14.80
N LEU A 180 -5.62 12.10 -15.01
CA LEU A 180 -5.94 11.45 -16.26
C LEU A 180 -6.30 12.48 -17.35
N ASP A 181 -6.25 12.06 -18.62
CA ASP A 181 -6.61 12.90 -19.77
C ASP A 181 -8.04 13.46 -19.70
N ASN A 182 -8.94 12.75 -18.99
CA ASN A 182 -10.31 13.19 -18.76
C ASN A 182 -10.48 14.12 -17.54
N GLY A 183 -9.39 14.56 -16.91
CA GLY A 183 -9.38 15.46 -15.76
C GLY A 183 -9.64 14.79 -14.40
N LYS A 184 -9.88 13.47 -14.34
CA LYS A 184 -10.01 12.77 -13.05
C LYS A 184 -8.66 12.63 -12.35
N ILE A 185 -8.68 12.74 -11.02
CA ILE A 185 -7.51 12.65 -10.16
C ILE A 185 -7.58 11.30 -9.44
N ILE A 186 -6.77 10.34 -9.87
CA ILE A 186 -6.74 9.01 -9.27
C ILE A 186 -5.48 8.86 -8.40
N PRO A 187 -5.55 8.21 -7.23
CA PRO A 187 -4.34 7.90 -6.48
C PRO A 187 -3.46 6.96 -7.29
N VAL A 188 -2.21 7.35 -7.53
CA VAL A 188 -1.16 6.42 -7.94
C VAL A 188 -0.82 5.65 -6.69
N ILE A 189 -1.12 4.35 -6.72
CA ILE A 189 -0.67 3.42 -5.69
C ILE A 189 0.85 3.25 -5.89
N ILE A 190 1.62 4.26 -5.49
CA ILE A 190 3.04 4.09 -5.19
C ILE A 190 3.07 3.18 -3.98
N GLY A 191 3.89 2.13 -4.02
CA GLY A 191 3.96 1.06 -3.02
C GLY A 191 4.39 1.51 -1.62
N HIS A 192 3.60 2.37 -0.99
CA HIS A 192 3.37 2.48 0.44
C HIS A 192 1.87 2.22 0.64
N PHE A 193 1.53 0.94 0.60
CA PHE A 193 0.37 0.46 1.34
C PHE A 193 0.66 0.77 2.80
N ASP A 194 -0.21 1.51 3.49
CA ASP A 194 -0.22 1.49 4.95
C ASP A 194 -0.25 0.02 5.35
N LYS A 195 0.90 -0.48 5.81
CA LYS A 195 1.10 -1.89 6.09
C LYS A 195 0.01 -2.37 7.06
N GLU A 196 -0.38 -1.51 8.00
CA GLU A 196 -1.47 -1.75 8.93
C GLU A 196 -2.83 -1.96 8.24
N ASN A 197 -3.20 -1.12 7.27
CA ASN A 197 -4.48 -1.24 6.55
C ASN A 197 -4.52 -2.53 5.69
N LEU A 198 -3.39 -2.89 5.06
CA LEU A 198 -3.28 -4.16 4.33
C LEU A 198 -3.45 -5.36 5.26
N ILE A 199 -2.74 -5.38 6.39
CA ILE A 199 -2.78 -6.50 7.34
C ILE A 199 -4.17 -6.65 7.96
N ASP A 200 -4.81 -5.56 8.37
CA ASP A 200 -6.16 -5.60 8.95
C ASP A 200 -7.20 -6.09 7.94
N ASN A 201 -7.09 -5.69 6.68
CA ASN A 201 -7.95 -6.19 5.61
C ASN A 201 -7.74 -7.69 5.36
N VAL A 202 -6.49 -8.17 5.38
CA VAL A 202 -6.17 -9.60 5.26
C VAL A 202 -6.73 -10.40 6.43
N ILE A 203 -6.52 -9.95 7.68
CA ILE A 203 -7.05 -10.59 8.90
C ILE A 203 -8.59 -10.70 8.80
N LYS A 204 -9.26 -9.62 8.38
CA LYS A 204 -10.72 -9.61 8.18
C LYS A 204 -11.17 -10.60 7.11
N GLN A 205 -10.52 -10.63 5.95
CA GLN A 205 -10.86 -11.57 4.87
C GLN A 205 -10.60 -13.04 5.24
N LEU A 206 -9.61 -13.29 6.11
CA LEU A 206 -9.34 -14.62 6.66
C LEU A 206 -10.30 -15.00 7.80
N ASN A 207 -11.15 -14.08 8.26
CA ASN A 207 -12.03 -14.24 9.41
C ASN A 207 -11.26 -14.60 10.70
N LEU A 208 -10.10 -13.97 10.90
CA LEU A 208 -9.26 -14.18 12.07
C LEU A 208 -9.57 -13.16 13.16
N ASN A 209 -9.49 -13.59 14.42
CA ASN A 209 -9.48 -12.66 15.55
C ASN A 209 -8.09 -12.01 15.65
N LYS A 210 -8.00 -10.68 15.52
CA LYS A 210 -6.75 -9.92 15.62
C LYS A 210 -5.99 -10.17 16.93
N GLN A 211 -6.68 -10.46 18.03
CA GLN A 211 -6.06 -10.82 19.31
C GLN A 211 -5.38 -12.19 19.30
N LYS A 212 -5.73 -13.06 18.34
CA LYS A 212 -5.09 -14.37 18.13
C LYS A 212 -4.04 -14.32 17.04
N VAL A 213 -3.51 -13.15 16.70
CA VAL A 213 -2.43 -13.02 15.71
C VAL A 213 -1.16 -12.61 16.44
N LYS A 214 -0.04 -13.29 16.14
CA LYS A 214 1.27 -12.95 16.70
C LYS A 214 1.85 -11.75 15.93
N ILE A 215 1.40 -10.54 16.30
CA ILE A 215 1.57 -9.30 15.52
C ILE A 215 3.04 -9.02 15.17
N ASN A 216 3.95 -9.24 16.11
CA ASN A 216 5.39 -9.01 15.94
C ASN A 216 6.06 -9.94 14.91
N LEU A 217 5.39 -11.00 14.46
CA LEU A 217 5.88 -11.95 13.46
C LEU A 217 5.16 -11.81 12.09
N ILE A 218 4.24 -10.85 11.95
CA ILE A 218 3.60 -10.56 10.68
C ILE A 218 4.61 -9.97 9.70
N VAL A 219 4.67 -10.54 8.50
CA VAL A 219 5.51 -10.01 7.41
C VAL A 219 4.73 -9.86 6.13
N SER A 220 5.05 -8.80 5.38
CA SER A 220 4.53 -8.57 4.05
C SER A 220 5.63 -8.09 3.12
N LYS A 221 5.51 -8.42 1.83
CA LYS A 221 6.48 -8.01 0.81
C LYS A 221 5.85 -8.02 -0.58
N ILE A 222 6.03 -6.93 -1.32
CA ILE A 222 5.62 -6.83 -2.73
C ILE A 222 6.42 -7.84 -3.57
N GLN A 223 5.76 -8.56 -4.48
CA GLN A 223 6.42 -9.47 -5.40
C GLN A 223 7.34 -8.70 -6.37
N PRO A 224 8.64 -9.05 -6.47
CA PRO A 224 9.56 -8.33 -7.36
C PRO A 224 9.24 -8.48 -8.85
N ASN A 225 8.53 -9.54 -9.24
CA ASN A 225 8.09 -9.78 -10.62
C ASN A 225 6.61 -9.42 -10.87
N ASN A 226 5.92 -8.87 -9.87
CA ASN A 226 4.55 -8.41 -10.00
C ASN A 226 4.25 -7.35 -8.92
N SER A 227 4.47 -6.07 -9.24
CA SER A 227 4.25 -4.96 -8.31
C SER A 227 2.79 -4.79 -7.86
N ASN A 228 1.85 -5.42 -8.57
CA ASN A 228 0.42 -5.41 -8.23
C ASN A 228 0.04 -6.51 -7.23
N GLU A 229 1.00 -7.27 -6.72
CA GLU A 229 0.77 -8.36 -5.77
C GLU A 229 1.70 -8.30 -4.57
N THR A 230 1.13 -8.49 -3.38
CA THR A 230 1.87 -8.54 -2.11
C THR A 230 1.72 -9.91 -1.46
N ILE A 231 2.84 -10.48 -1.05
CA ILE A 231 2.87 -11.66 -0.17
C ILE A 231 2.60 -11.17 1.25
N VAL A 232 1.69 -11.81 1.96
CA VAL A 232 1.43 -11.56 3.38
C VAL A 232 1.47 -12.88 4.13
N VAL A 233 2.13 -12.88 5.28
CA VAL A 233 2.20 -14.01 6.20
C VAL A 233 1.57 -13.58 7.53
N ILE A 234 0.50 -14.28 7.92
CA ILE A 234 -0.21 -14.08 9.19
C ILE A 234 0.00 -15.31 10.06
N PRO A 235 0.78 -15.22 11.14
CA PRO A 235 0.89 -16.26 12.15
C PRO A 235 -0.28 -16.14 13.14
N GLU A 236 -1.19 -17.12 13.13
CA GLU A 236 -2.30 -17.19 14.08
C GLU A 236 -1.87 -18.05 15.28
N ILE A 237 -2.11 -17.55 16.48
CA ILE A 237 -1.86 -18.24 17.74
C ILE A 237 -2.83 -19.42 17.85
N TYR A 238 -2.29 -20.63 17.80
CA TYR A 238 -3.02 -21.88 18.05
C TYR A 238 -3.02 -22.21 19.55
N GLY A 239 -1.84 -22.12 20.18
CA GLY A 239 -1.65 -22.26 21.63
C GLY A 239 -0.63 -21.23 22.11
N GLU A 240 -0.87 -20.62 23.27
CA GLU A 240 0.05 -19.68 23.92
C GLU A 240 -0.01 -19.92 25.43
N TYR A 241 1.15 -20.22 26.01
CA TYR A 241 1.33 -20.43 27.45
C TYR A 241 1.88 -19.17 28.11
N ASP A 242 2.80 -18.49 27.44
CA ASP A 242 3.31 -17.15 27.75
C ASP A 242 3.84 -16.45 26.48
N GLU A 243 4.40 -15.24 26.60
CA GLU A 243 4.88 -14.47 25.46
C GLU A 243 5.95 -15.18 24.61
N GLN A 244 6.74 -16.07 25.22
CA GLN A 244 7.87 -16.79 24.63
C GLN A 244 7.53 -18.24 24.28
N MET A 245 6.47 -18.80 24.88
CA MET A 245 6.01 -20.18 24.67
C MET A 245 4.68 -20.24 23.91
N PHE A 246 4.74 -20.54 22.61
CA PHE A 246 3.57 -20.54 21.74
C PHE A 246 3.70 -21.48 20.53
N GLU A 247 2.55 -21.84 19.96
CA GLU A 247 2.38 -22.58 18.71
C GLU A 247 1.55 -21.76 17.73
N LEU A 248 1.97 -21.69 16.46
CA LEU A 248 1.32 -20.86 15.46
C LEU A 248 0.78 -21.70 14.32
N ASN A 249 -0.49 -21.49 13.95
CA ASN A 249 -0.94 -21.77 12.59
C ASN A 249 -0.34 -20.74 11.64
N SER A 250 -0.18 -21.11 10.36
CA SER A 250 0.34 -20.23 9.33
C SER A 250 -0.68 -19.96 8.23
N TYR A 251 -0.91 -18.69 7.94
CA TYR A 251 -1.60 -18.25 6.73
C TYR A 251 -0.63 -17.50 5.84
N ILE A 252 -0.47 -17.98 4.61
CA ILE A 252 0.35 -17.33 3.58
C ILE A 252 -0.59 -16.97 2.45
N VAL A 253 -0.63 -15.70 2.09
CA VAL A 253 -1.59 -15.20 1.09
C VAL A 253 -0.90 -14.29 0.08
N LEU A 254 -1.50 -14.23 -1.11
CA LEU A 254 -1.18 -13.22 -2.12
C LEU A 254 -2.35 -12.26 -2.23
N VAL A 255 -2.08 -10.97 -2.06
CA VAL A 255 -3.08 -9.90 -2.10
C VAL A 255 -2.91 -9.12 -3.39
N ASN A 256 -4.01 -8.89 -4.10
CA ASN A 256 -4.02 -7.94 -5.21
C ASN A 256 -3.99 -6.52 -4.63
N ASN A 257 -2.93 -5.78 -4.94
CA ASN A 257 -2.69 -4.45 -4.39
C ASN A 257 -3.83 -3.48 -4.78
N THR A 258 -4.31 -3.51 -6.03
CA THR A 258 -5.36 -2.60 -6.49
C THR A 258 -6.70 -2.76 -5.73
N THR A 259 -7.07 -3.99 -5.39
CA THR A 259 -8.40 -4.31 -4.81
C THR A 259 -8.34 -4.64 -3.32
N GLY A 260 -7.14 -4.86 -2.77
CA GLY A 260 -6.93 -5.39 -1.43
C GLY A 260 -7.42 -6.83 -1.23
N LYS A 261 -7.88 -7.53 -2.26
CA LYS A 261 -8.44 -8.89 -2.13
C LYS A 261 -7.37 -9.97 -2.09
N ILE A 262 -7.57 -10.97 -1.23
CA ILE A 262 -6.79 -12.20 -1.25
C ILE A 262 -7.11 -12.95 -2.55
N THR A 263 -6.09 -13.21 -3.35
CA THR A 263 -6.20 -13.93 -4.64
C THR A 263 -5.77 -15.39 -4.51
N HIS A 264 -4.82 -15.68 -3.62
CA HIS A 264 -4.33 -17.02 -3.34
C HIS A 264 -4.07 -17.16 -1.86
N LYS A 265 -4.34 -18.35 -1.31
CA LYS A 265 -4.19 -18.67 0.11
C LYS A 265 -3.55 -20.06 0.27
N TYR A 266 -2.64 -20.16 1.23
CA TYR A 266 -2.19 -21.40 1.86
C TYR A 266 -2.46 -21.29 3.35
N PHE A 267 -2.97 -22.37 3.94
CA PHE A 267 -3.09 -22.52 5.37
C PHE A 267 -2.36 -23.80 5.77
N GLU A 268 -1.65 -23.73 6.89
CA GLU A 268 -1.06 -24.91 7.51
C GLU A 268 -1.12 -24.80 9.02
N SER A 269 -1.53 -25.89 9.67
CA SER A 269 -1.72 -25.97 11.11
C SER A 269 -0.39 -26.04 11.86
N SER A 270 -0.37 -25.59 13.12
CA SER A 270 0.77 -25.74 14.04
C SER A 270 1.32 -27.17 14.11
N LYS A 271 0.47 -28.17 13.89
CA LYS A 271 0.82 -29.59 13.92
C LYS A 271 1.78 -30.04 12.81
N THR A 272 1.88 -29.28 11.71
CA THR A 272 2.65 -29.69 10.52
C THR A 272 3.58 -28.61 9.97
N ASN A 273 3.49 -27.36 10.45
CA ASN A 273 4.33 -26.27 9.95
C ASN A 273 5.64 -26.07 10.74
N ASP A 274 5.81 -26.72 11.89
CA ASP A 274 6.93 -26.56 12.84
C ASP A 274 7.08 -25.13 13.42
N TRP A 275 6.02 -24.33 13.47
CA TRP A 275 6.06 -22.97 14.03
C TRP A 275 5.76 -22.99 15.52
N ILE A 276 6.73 -23.53 16.26
CA ILE A 276 6.68 -23.70 17.71
C ILE A 276 7.82 -22.87 18.32
N SER A 277 7.51 -22.18 19.41
CA SER A 277 8.47 -21.51 20.27
C SER A 277 8.39 -22.16 21.64
N ASP A 278 9.39 -22.97 21.99
CA ASP A 278 9.50 -23.67 23.28
C ASP A 278 10.96 -24.07 23.50
N ALA A 279 11.61 -23.47 24.52
CA ALA A 279 13.06 -23.51 24.82
C ALA A 279 14.01 -23.03 23.68
N ILE A 280 13.61 -23.25 22.42
CA ILE A 280 14.15 -22.71 21.19
C ILE A 280 13.12 -21.70 20.68
N ARG A 281 13.43 -20.41 20.84
CA ARG A 281 12.54 -19.31 20.51
C ARG A 281 12.40 -19.17 19.00
N LEU A 282 11.16 -19.11 18.51
CA LEU A 282 10.87 -18.63 17.15
C LEU A 282 11.02 -17.11 17.13
N ALA A 283 12.06 -16.64 16.44
CA ALA A 283 12.55 -15.28 16.57
C ALA A 283 12.20 -14.38 15.38
N GLU A 284 12.22 -14.94 14.16
CA GLU A 284 11.96 -14.17 12.94
C GLU A 284 11.22 -15.05 11.93
N ILE A 285 10.24 -14.45 11.26
CA ILE A 285 9.66 -14.94 10.01
C ILE A 285 10.01 -13.92 8.93
N LYS A 286 10.46 -14.39 7.76
CA LYS A 286 10.90 -13.51 6.67
C LYS A 286 10.48 -14.02 5.30
N ILE A 287 10.07 -13.09 4.44
CA ILE A 287 9.76 -13.40 3.04
C ILE A 287 11.05 -13.28 2.20
N ASP A 288 11.42 -14.39 1.58
CA ASP A 288 12.52 -14.51 0.62
C ASP A 288 11.98 -14.49 -0.80
N THR A 289 12.48 -13.56 -1.61
CA THR A 289 12.06 -13.35 -2.99
C THR A 289 13.21 -13.52 -3.97
N ALA A 290 14.27 -14.25 -3.58
CA ALA A 290 15.31 -14.68 -4.51
C ALA A 290 14.69 -15.35 -5.76
N PRO A 291 15.40 -15.41 -6.90
CA PRO A 291 14.84 -15.89 -8.16
C PRO A 291 14.70 -17.42 -8.19
N TYR A 292 13.82 -17.97 -7.35
CA TYR A 292 13.44 -19.38 -7.34
C TYR A 292 12.55 -19.71 -8.55
N ILE A 293 13.12 -19.62 -9.75
CA ILE A 293 12.47 -20.03 -10.99
C ILE A 293 12.44 -21.55 -10.99
N VAL A 294 11.29 -22.14 -10.63
CA VAL A 294 11.13 -23.59 -10.48
C VAL A 294 10.57 -24.25 -11.74
N SER A 295 10.03 -23.49 -12.67
CA SER A 295 9.78 -23.90 -14.06
C SER A 295 9.84 -22.65 -14.96
N GLU A 296 9.79 -22.84 -16.29
CA GLU A 296 9.87 -21.73 -17.26
C GLU A 296 8.85 -20.60 -17.02
N ASN A 297 7.70 -20.94 -16.45
CA ASN A 297 6.60 -20.00 -16.20
C ASN A 297 6.21 -19.91 -14.71
N LYS A 298 6.97 -20.53 -13.79
CA LYS A 298 6.67 -20.49 -12.35
C LYS A 298 7.88 -20.02 -11.57
N ARG A 299 7.70 -18.90 -10.87
CA ARG A 299 8.61 -18.41 -9.84
C ARG A 299 8.00 -18.69 -8.48
N ALA A 300 8.76 -19.36 -7.63
CA ALA A 300 8.43 -19.52 -6.22
C ALA A 300 8.90 -18.31 -5.40
N PHE A 301 8.29 -18.14 -4.23
CA PHE A 301 8.83 -17.31 -3.15
C PHE A 301 9.01 -18.18 -1.90
N GLY A 302 9.92 -17.77 -1.03
CA GLY A 302 10.27 -18.50 0.19
C GLY A 302 9.73 -17.82 1.44
N ILE A 303 9.33 -18.63 2.42
CA ILE A 303 9.14 -18.20 3.81
C ILE A 303 10.27 -18.80 4.64
N ARG A 304 11.07 -17.94 5.28
CA ARG A 304 12.14 -18.33 6.19
C ARG A 304 11.69 -18.17 7.62
N VAL A 305 12.05 -19.14 8.46
CA VAL A 305 11.81 -19.10 9.90
C VAL A 305 13.14 -19.26 10.59
N TYR A 306 13.45 -18.36 11.53
CA TYR A 306 14.66 -18.41 12.34
C TYR A 306 14.30 -18.68 13.79
N CYS A 307 14.96 -19.68 14.37
CA CYS A 307 14.79 -20.05 15.77
C CYS A 307 16.15 -20.12 16.46
N TYR A 308 16.22 -19.80 17.75
CA TYR A 308 17.44 -19.88 18.55
C TYR A 308 17.15 -20.11 20.03
N ASN A 309 18.08 -20.70 20.77
CA ASN A 309 18.01 -20.78 22.24
C ASN A 309 18.89 -19.72 22.90
N ASN A 310 18.71 -19.50 24.21
CA ASN A 310 19.53 -18.56 24.99
C ASN A 310 20.66 -19.26 25.80
N SER A 311 20.90 -20.56 25.57
CA SER A 311 21.91 -21.29 26.34
C SER A 311 23.31 -20.90 25.87
N GLN A 312 24.11 -20.33 26.76
CA GLN A 312 25.52 -20.07 26.46
C GLN A 312 26.35 -21.36 26.42
N PRO A 313 26.19 -22.33 27.34
CA PRO A 313 26.95 -23.58 27.26
C PRO A 313 26.52 -24.48 26.10
N ASN A 314 25.28 -24.38 25.63
CA ASN A 314 24.75 -25.24 24.55
C ASN A 314 24.03 -24.40 23.49
N PRO A 315 24.74 -23.50 22.77
CA PRO A 315 24.10 -22.60 21.83
C PRO A 315 23.50 -23.38 20.67
N TYR A 316 22.28 -23.00 20.29
CA TYR A 316 21.57 -23.56 19.16
C TYR A 316 20.86 -22.45 18.38
N SER A 317 21.01 -22.45 17.06
CA SER A 317 20.13 -21.68 16.18
C SER A 317 19.91 -22.38 14.84
N ASN A 318 18.72 -22.25 14.29
CA ASN A 318 18.34 -22.86 13.02
C ASN A 318 17.57 -21.85 12.17
N LYS A 319 17.76 -21.95 10.85
CA LYS A 319 16.94 -21.24 9.87
C LYS A 319 16.44 -22.23 8.84
N THR A 320 15.14 -22.28 8.64
CA THR A 320 14.50 -23.08 7.58
C THR A 320 14.03 -22.19 6.43
N ILE A 321 13.73 -22.81 5.29
CA ILE A 321 12.99 -22.19 4.18
C ILE A 321 11.92 -23.15 3.64
N SER A 322 10.71 -22.64 3.45
CA SER A 322 9.65 -23.28 2.67
C SER A 322 9.41 -22.51 1.37
N LEU A 323 9.27 -23.17 0.22
CA LEU A 323 9.01 -22.53 -1.07
C LEU A 323 7.55 -22.73 -1.51
N PHE A 324 6.94 -21.67 -2.03
CA PHE A 324 5.55 -21.63 -2.46
C PHE A 324 5.41 -21.16 -3.90
N VAL A 325 4.52 -21.80 -4.66
CA VAL A 325 4.14 -21.40 -6.03
C VAL A 325 2.63 -21.21 -6.14
N LYS A 326 2.19 -20.35 -7.06
CA LYS A 326 0.78 -20.29 -7.45
C LYS A 326 0.36 -21.60 -8.14
N SER A 327 -0.83 -22.08 -7.80
CA SER A 327 -1.45 -23.25 -8.42
C SER A 327 -2.96 -23.05 -8.47
N GLY A 328 -3.50 -22.69 -9.64
CA GLY A 328 -4.89 -22.23 -9.74
C GLY A 328 -5.13 -21.02 -8.82
N ASN A 329 -6.16 -21.07 -8.00
CA ASN A 329 -6.51 -20.02 -7.03
C ASN A 329 -5.91 -20.26 -5.62
N THR A 330 -4.93 -21.16 -5.49
CA THR A 330 -4.26 -21.46 -4.22
C THR A 330 -2.74 -21.37 -4.37
N LEU A 331 -2.06 -21.49 -3.24
CA LEU A 331 -0.60 -21.62 -3.17
C LEU A 331 -0.27 -23.08 -2.87
N LYS A 332 0.72 -23.63 -3.56
CA LYS A 332 1.28 -24.96 -3.29
C LYS A 332 2.65 -24.81 -2.63
N LYS A 333 2.84 -25.41 -1.45
CA LYS A 333 4.15 -25.59 -0.83
C LYS A 333 4.91 -26.69 -1.60
N VAL A 334 6.02 -26.32 -2.22
CA VAL A 334 6.83 -27.24 -3.04
C VAL A 334 8.16 -27.61 -2.38
N LEU A 335 8.61 -26.86 -1.38
CA LEU A 335 9.72 -27.25 -0.50
C LEU A 335 9.28 -26.97 0.93
N HIS A 336 9.46 -27.94 1.83
CA HIS A 336 9.01 -27.83 3.21
C HIS A 336 10.19 -27.77 4.18
N ASN A 337 10.23 -26.69 4.95
CA ASN A 337 11.09 -26.45 6.11
C ASN A 337 12.53 -26.94 5.91
N TYR A 338 13.13 -26.61 4.76
CA TYR A 338 14.47 -27.05 4.42
C TYR A 338 15.51 -26.27 5.22
N ASP A 339 16.41 -26.96 5.92
CA ASP A 339 17.42 -26.32 6.76
C ASP A 339 18.45 -25.58 5.90
N VAL A 340 18.46 -24.24 6.00
CA VAL A 340 19.41 -23.38 5.28
C VAL A 340 20.51 -22.85 6.17
N MET A 341 20.30 -22.86 7.49
CA MET A 341 21.31 -22.54 8.49
C MET A 341 21.10 -23.43 9.71
N ASN A 342 22.17 -23.91 10.30
CA ASN A 342 22.15 -24.50 11.63
C ASN A 342 23.45 -24.17 12.34
N HIS A 343 23.40 -23.80 13.60
CA HIS A 343 24.54 -23.58 14.48
C HIS A 343 24.28 -24.33 15.76
N ILE A 344 25.20 -25.21 16.13
CA ILE A 344 25.14 -25.97 17.38
C ILE A 344 26.52 -25.97 18.01
N GLY A 345 26.60 -25.92 19.34
CA GLY A 345 27.86 -26.12 20.03
C GLY A 345 27.70 -26.56 21.47
N GLU A 346 28.84 -26.92 22.04
CA GLU A 346 29.06 -27.16 23.46
C GLU A 346 30.23 -26.27 23.90
N TRP A 347 30.02 -25.47 24.93
CA TRP A 347 30.98 -24.47 25.38
C TRP A 347 31.08 -24.45 26.91
N ASP A 348 32.29 -24.36 27.44
CA ASP A 348 32.54 -24.18 28.87
C ASP A 348 32.18 -22.75 29.36
N THR A 349 31.74 -21.86 28.47
CA THR A 349 31.44 -20.43 28.70
C THR A 349 32.64 -19.54 29.00
N ASN A 350 33.86 -20.07 28.86
CA ASN A 350 35.11 -19.35 29.02
C ASN A 350 35.93 -19.39 27.73
N CYS A 351 36.41 -20.58 27.33
CA CYS A 351 37.17 -20.79 26.11
C CYS A 351 36.86 -22.14 25.45
N THR A 352 37.02 -23.24 26.16
CA THR A 352 36.98 -24.58 25.57
C THR A 352 35.60 -24.91 25.04
N GLY A 353 35.50 -25.22 23.75
CA GLY A 353 34.23 -25.56 23.13
C GLY A 353 34.35 -26.08 21.72
N GLU A 354 33.30 -26.74 21.26
CA GLU A 354 33.17 -27.26 19.91
C GLU A 354 31.87 -26.77 19.29
N PHE A 355 31.97 -26.22 18.08
CA PHE A 355 30.84 -25.65 17.35
C PHE A 355 30.78 -26.24 15.94
N THR A 356 29.55 -26.39 15.43
CA THR A 356 29.31 -26.76 14.03
C THR A 356 28.30 -25.82 13.40
N ASP A 357 28.74 -25.14 12.34
CA ASP A 357 27.93 -24.27 11.51
C ASP A 357 27.64 -24.93 10.15
N PHE A 358 26.36 -24.95 9.78
CA PHE A 358 25.89 -25.33 8.47
C PHE A 358 25.31 -24.10 7.76
N LYS A 359 25.76 -23.81 6.55
CA LYS A 359 25.19 -22.76 5.69
C LYS A 359 24.90 -23.34 4.31
N ARG A 360 23.62 -23.37 3.94
CA ARG A 360 23.16 -23.91 2.65
C ARG A 360 22.64 -22.81 1.73
N THR A 361 23.07 -22.86 0.48
CA THR A 361 22.59 -21.99 -0.60
C THR A 361 21.83 -22.81 -1.63
N LEU A 362 20.59 -22.40 -1.92
CA LEU A 362 19.75 -23.01 -2.93
C LEU A 362 19.97 -22.31 -4.27
N ILE A 363 20.26 -23.09 -5.31
CA ILE A 363 20.52 -22.61 -6.66
C ILE A 363 19.60 -23.38 -7.61
N MET A 364 18.80 -22.67 -8.41
CA MET A 364 17.97 -23.32 -9.43
C MET A 364 18.87 -23.83 -10.56
N SER A 365 18.75 -25.12 -10.89
CA SER A 365 19.43 -25.76 -12.00
C SER A 365 18.75 -25.46 -13.33
N LYS A 366 19.39 -25.86 -14.44
CA LYS A 366 18.74 -25.96 -15.76
C LYS A 366 18.12 -27.35 -15.99
N GLU A 367 18.61 -28.36 -15.27
CA GLU A 367 18.06 -29.72 -15.31
C GLU A 367 16.66 -29.76 -14.72
N LYS A 368 15.79 -30.60 -15.28
CA LYS A 368 14.40 -30.74 -14.84
C LYS A 368 14.08 -32.17 -14.45
N THR A 369 13.33 -32.33 -13.36
CA THR A 369 12.66 -33.56 -12.98
C THR A 369 11.16 -33.27 -12.84
N ASN A 370 10.30 -34.09 -13.46
CA ASN A 370 8.84 -33.91 -13.39
C ASN A 370 8.34 -32.48 -13.74
N GLY A 371 8.98 -31.85 -14.73
CA GLY A 371 8.63 -30.52 -15.24
C GLY A 371 9.13 -29.32 -14.41
N TYR A 372 9.81 -29.58 -13.29
CA TYR A 372 10.38 -28.55 -12.41
C TYR A 372 11.90 -28.60 -12.45
N PHE A 373 12.56 -27.44 -12.35
CA PHE A 373 14.02 -27.34 -12.29
C PHE A 373 14.56 -27.91 -10.98
N ASP A 374 15.58 -28.75 -11.06
CA ASP A 374 16.22 -29.31 -9.86
C ASP A 374 16.87 -28.20 -9.02
N ILE A 375 16.93 -28.38 -7.69
CA ILE A 375 17.58 -27.43 -6.77
C ILE A 375 18.95 -27.97 -6.38
N ILE A 376 20.01 -27.27 -6.80
CA ILE A 376 21.37 -27.54 -6.33
C ILE A 376 21.55 -26.85 -4.98
N VAL A 377 21.81 -27.63 -3.95
CA VAL A 377 22.09 -27.15 -2.60
C VAL A 377 23.58 -27.23 -2.33
N LYS A 378 24.24 -26.08 -2.27
CA LYS A 378 25.63 -25.97 -1.81
C LYS A 378 25.64 -25.82 -0.30
N ASN A 379 26.28 -26.75 0.39
CA ASN A 379 26.39 -26.79 1.84
C ASN A 379 27.83 -26.53 2.27
N LYS A 380 28.06 -25.46 3.03
CA LYS A 380 29.32 -25.18 3.73
C LYS A 380 29.14 -25.58 5.19
N ILE A 381 29.97 -26.50 5.65
CA ILE A 381 30.04 -26.96 7.03
C ILE A 381 31.35 -26.41 7.63
N THR A 382 31.27 -25.60 8.66
CA THR A 382 32.43 -25.16 9.44
C THR A 382 32.37 -25.83 10.80
N LYS A 383 33.41 -26.56 11.17
CA LYS A 383 33.61 -27.06 12.54
C LYS A 383 34.68 -26.22 13.21
N THR A 384 34.37 -25.70 14.38
CA THR A 384 35.28 -24.86 15.16
C THR A 384 35.56 -25.56 16.47
N LYS A 385 36.83 -25.62 16.86
CA LYS A 385 37.28 -26.12 18.17
C LYS A 385 38.12 -25.03 18.84
N ASN A 386 37.66 -24.58 19.99
CA ASN A 386 38.36 -23.63 20.84
C ASN A 386 39.05 -24.38 21.98
N ILE A 387 40.29 -24.00 22.27
CA ILE A 387 41.12 -24.61 23.31
C ILE A 387 41.95 -23.50 23.95
N GLU A 388 42.05 -23.50 25.28
CA GLU A 388 42.92 -22.59 26.01
C GLU A 388 44.38 -23.06 25.90
N ASP A 389 45.29 -22.15 25.56
CA ASP A 389 46.72 -22.42 25.45
C ASP A 389 47.42 -22.38 26.83
N GLU A 390 48.73 -22.66 26.87
CA GLU A 390 49.51 -22.64 28.12
C GLU A 390 49.61 -21.25 28.78
N ASN A 391 49.31 -20.17 28.04
CA ASN A 391 49.33 -18.79 28.52
C ASN A 391 47.95 -18.29 28.96
N GLY A 392 46.90 -19.12 28.85
CA GLY A 392 45.51 -18.72 29.11
C GLY A 392 44.86 -17.95 27.95
N GLU A 393 45.47 -17.93 26.77
CA GLU A 393 44.88 -17.37 25.55
C GLU A 393 43.99 -18.42 24.87
N CYS A 394 42.86 -17.97 24.32
CA CYS A 394 41.90 -18.87 23.68
C CYS A 394 42.20 -19.02 22.18
N ASP A 395 42.77 -20.17 21.82
CA ASP A 395 43.07 -20.53 20.44
C ASP A 395 41.86 -21.17 19.75
N SER A 396 41.63 -20.83 18.49
CA SER A 396 40.54 -21.38 17.67
C SER A 396 41.06 -22.09 16.42
N LYS A 397 40.56 -23.31 16.17
CA LYS A 397 40.85 -24.10 14.97
C LYS A 397 39.57 -24.37 14.18
N GLU A 398 39.58 -24.03 12.90
CA GLU A 398 38.45 -24.25 12.00
C GLU A 398 38.75 -25.30 10.92
N ILE A 399 37.76 -26.17 10.66
CA ILE A 399 37.77 -27.11 9.54
C ILE A 399 36.54 -26.84 8.68
N ILE A 400 36.76 -26.52 7.41
CA ILE A 400 35.70 -26.23 6.44
C ILE A 400 35.52 -27.42 5.49
N THR A 401 34.29 -27.94 5.40
CA THR A 401 33.89 -28.97 4.43
C THR A 401 32.78 -28.44 3.53
N ASN A 402 32.91 -28.64 2.23
CA ASN A 402 31.85 -28.29 1.27
C ASN A 402 31.20 -29.56 0.73
N ARG A 403 29.86 -29.58 0.67
CA ARG A 403 29.06 -30.66 0.08
C ARG A 403 28.04 -30.08 -0.87
N THR A 404 27.68 -30.85 -1.90
CA THR A 404 26.60 -30.47 -2.82
C THR A 404 25.58 -31.59 -2.87
N VAL A 405 24.30 -31.24 -2.77
CA VAL A 405 23.17 -32.15 -2.91
C VAL A 405 22.23 -31.60 -3.96
N VAL A 406 21.54 -32.46 -4.70
CA VAL A 406 20.52 -32.05 -5.67
C VAL A 406 19.16 -32.52 -5.19
N LEU A 407 18.23 -31.58 -4.98
CA LEU A 407 16.83 -31.90 -4.70
C LEU A 407 16.08 -31.99 -6.03
N LYS A 408 15.48 -33.15 -6.28
CA LYS A 408 14.69 -33.41 -7.48
C LYS A 408 13.22 -33.35 -7.16
N PHE A 409 12.42 -32.71 -8.01
CA PHE A 409 10.98 -32.62 -7.79
C PHE A 409 10.32 -33.98 -8.04
N ASN A 410 9.59 -34.51 -7.06
CA ASN A 410 8.94 -35.83 -7.16
C ASN A 410 7.56 -35.80 -7.86
N GLY A 411 7.16 -34.64 -8.40
CA GLY A 411 5.82 -34.39 -8.95
C GLY A 411 4.92 -33.62 -7.98
N GLU A 412 5.25 -33.63 -6.69
CA GLU A 412 4.51 -32.90 -5.67
C GLU A 412 5.36 -31.87 -4.94
N THR A 413 6.53 -32.28 -4.44
CA THR A 413 7.46 -31.49 -3.65
C THR A 413 8.92 -31.82 -4.01
N TYR A 414 9.84 -31.01 -3.53
CA TYR A 414 11.24 -31.36 -3.38
C TYR A 414 11.41 -32.05 -2.01
N PRO A 415 11.53 -33.38 -1.96
CA PRO A 415 11.76 -34.08 -0.70
C PRO A 415 13.11 -33.67 -0.12
N LYS A 416 13.22 -33.68 1.21
CA LYS A 416 14.53 -33.69 1.86
C LYS A 416 15.17 -35.02 1.51
N ASN A 417 16.32 -35.01 0.85
CA ASN A 417 17.12 -36.23 0.74
C ASN A 417 17.67 -36.52 2.15
N GLU A 418 17.34 -37.67 2.72
CA GLU A 418 17.91 -38.16 3.99
C GLU A 418 19.42 -38.40 3.89
#